data_AF-A0A426WGY9-F1
#
_entry.id   AF-A0A426WGY9-F1
#
_cell.length_a   1.000
_cell.length_b   1.000
_cell.length_c   1.000
_cell.angle_alpha   90.00
_cell.angle_beta   90.00
_cell.angle_gamma   90.00
#
_symmetry.space_group_name_H-M   'P 1'
#
loop_
_entity.id
_entity.type
_entity.pdbx_description
1 polymer ?
#
loop_
_entity_poly.entity_id
_entity_poly.type
_entity_poly.pdbx_seq_one_letter_code
_entity_poly.pdbx_strand_id
1 'polypeptide(L)'
;MALMKCHDCGQEISDKAATCVNCGRPNAAQVDSSDSSQTPWKAAMQARTPINVFALAMMACAAILGASATQVTGCDARTAFTYTIHAFLAVAVMFFVTLLFYRKGIYHPLDLVNVKDVGKDKKDLNKDRPEVAAVIICLMLIGYATYQFNRPDPCPSPMQTNITKAPADAERQSEEN
;
A
#
# COMPACT_ATOMS: atom_id res chain seq x y z
N MET A 1 -54.80 -7.82 -6.69
CA MET A 1 -53.77 -7.50 -7.71
C MET A 1 -54.09 -6.12 -8.22
N ALA A 2 -53.15 -5.18 -8.19
CA ALA A 2 -53.40 -3.81 -8.61
C ALA A 2 -53.12 -3.69 -10.11
N LEU A 3 -54.03 -3.07 -10.84
CA LEU A 3 -53.78 -2.67 -12.22
C LEU A 3 -53.26 -1.23 -12.20
N MET A 4 -52.22 -0.98 -12.97
CA MET A 4 -51.68 0.36 -13.21
C MET A 4 -51.86 0.74 -14.68
N LYS A 5 -51.98 2.02 -14.97
CA LYS A 5 -52.03 2.51 -16.35
C LYS A 5 -50.62 2.64 -16.91
N CYS A 6 -50.39 2.11 -18.10
CA CYS A 6 -49.17 2.37 -18.86
C CYS A 6 -49.06 3.87 -19.13
N HIS A 7 -47.91 4.46 -18.77
CA HIS A 7 -47.67 5.90 -18.93
C HIS A 7 -47.71 6.35 -20.40
N ASP A 8 -47.40 5.46 -21.34
CA ASP A 8 -47.30 5.80 -22.76
C ASP A 8 -48.58 5.57 -23.54
N CYS A 9 -49.26 4.43 -23.36
CA CYS A 9 -50.45 4.08 -24.14
C CYS A 9 -51.77 4.14 -23.35
N GLY A 10 -51.72 4.39 -22.04
CA GLY A 10 -52.89 4.49 -21.17
C GLY A 10 -53.59 3.16 -20.85
N GLN A 11 -53.14 2.03 -21.41
CA GLN A 11 -53.73 0.72 -21.17
C GLN A 11 -53.48 0.25 -19.73
N GLU A 12 -54.50 -0.35 -19.12
CA GLU A 12 -54.37 -0.97 -17.79
C GLU A 12 -53.59 -2.29 -17.90
N ILE A 13 -52.48 -2.36 -17.16
CA ILE A 13 -51.57 -3.50 -17.11
C ILE A 13 -51.33 -3.91 -15.66
N SER A 14 -51.00 -5.17 -15.42
CA SER A 14 -50.62 -5.61 -14.08
C SER A 14 -49.33 -4.90 -13.65
N ASP A 15 -49.31 -4.48 -12.38
CA ASP A 15 -48.13 -4.03 -11.63
C ASP A 15 -46.92 -4.99 -11.69
N LYS A 16 -47.13 -6.26 -12.06
CA LYS A 16 -46.09 -7.29 -12.21
C LYS A 16 -45.67 -7.57 -13.66
N ALA A 17 -46.28 -6.96 -14.66
CA ALA A 17 -45.91 -7.19 -16.05
C ALA A 17 -44.53 -6.56 -16.34
N ALA A 18 -43.61 -7.32 -16.94
CA ALA A 18 -42.30 -6.80 -17.32
C ALA A 18 -42.40 -5.79 -18.48
N THR A 19 -43.37 -5.99 -19.37
CA THR A 19 -43.64 -5.13 -20.52
C THR A 19 -45.14 -4.91 -20.71
N CYS A 20 -45.51 -3.76 -21.28
CA CYS A 20 -46.89 -3.49 -21.66
C CYS A 20 -47.26 -4.35 -22.88
N VAL A 21 -48.36 -5.10 -22.78
CA VAL A 21 -48.86 -5.95 -23.88
C VAL A 21 -49.32 -5.16 -25.12
N ASN A 22 -49.67 -3.88 -24.97
CA ASN A 22 -50.20 -3.08 -26.06
C ASN A 22 -49.10 -2.29 -26.81
N CYS A 23 -48.17 -1.65 -26.09
CA CYS A 23 -47.11 -0.85 -26.70
C CYS A 23 -45.71 -1.49 -26.67
N GLY A 24 -45.55 -2.63 -26.00
CA GLY A 24 -44.29 -3.39 -25.90
C GLY A 24 -43.23 -2.77 -24.99
N ARG A 25 -43.49 -1.62 -24.34
CA ARG A 25 -42.49 -0.94 -23.53
C ARG A 25 -42.29 -1.60 -22.17
N PRO A 26 -41.04 -1.65 -21.66
CA PRO A 26 -40.74 -2.19 -20.34
C PRO A 26 -41.30 -1.29 -19.24
N ASN A 27 -41.87 -1.90 -18.20
CA ASN A 27 -42.40 -1.16 -17.07
C ASN A 27 -41.25 -0.65 -16.19
N ALA A 28 -41.19 0.68 -16.00
CA ALA A 28 -40.14 1.35 -15.24
C ALA A 28 -40.01 0.85 -13.78
N ALA A 29 -41.05 0.20 -13.24
CA ALA A 29 -41.05 -0.40 -11.91
C ALA A 29 -40.14 -1.64 -11.76
N GLN A 30 -39.52 -2.14 -12.84
CA GLN A 30 -38.52 -3.21 -12.79
C GLN A 30 -37.11 -2.78 -13.22
N VAL A 31 -36.85 -1.47 -13.31
CA VAL A 31 -35.48 -0.95 -13.50
C VAL A 31 -34.84 -0.71 -12.14
N ASP A 32 -34.86 -1.73 -11.28
CA ASP A 32 -34.06 -1.73 -10.07
C ASP A 32 -32.89 -2.68 -10.24
N SER A 33 -31.69 -2.08 -10.22
CA SER A 33 -30.41 -2.69 -9.85
C SER A 33 -29.77 -3.70 -10.81
N SER A 34 -29.32 -3.23 -11.98
CA SER A 34 -28.23 -3.87 -12.75
C SER A 34 -27.05 -2.93 -12.98
N ASP A 35 -26.62 -2.23 -11.92
CA ASP A 35 -25.33 -1.54 -11.87
C ASP A 35 -24.41 -2.25 -10.84
N SER A 36 -24.07 -3.51 -11.15
CA SER A 36 -23.33 -4.42 -10.26
C SER A 36 -21.81 -4.32 -10.40
N SER A 37 -21.30 -3.34 -11.14
CA SER A 37 -19.86 -3.18 -11.36
C SER A 37 -19.18 -2.23 -10.36
N GLN A 38 -19.94 -1.45 -9.57
CA GLN A 38 -19.38 -0.55 -8.55
C GLN A 38 -19.40 -1.10 -7.11
N THR A 39 -20.05 -2.23 -6.85
CA THR A 39 -20.26 -2.75 -5.49
C THR A 39 -19.02 -3.29 -4.78
N PRO A 40 -18.04 -3.97 -5.42
CA PRO A 40 -16.87 -4.49 -4.69
C PRO A 40 -15.93 -3.39 -4.22
N TRP A 41 -15.64 -2.41 -5.09
CA TRP A 41 -14.71 -1.33 -4.76
C TRP A 41 -15.30 -0.36 -3.74
N LYS A 42 -16.60 -0.06 -3.88
CA LYS A 42 -17.31 0.80 -2.93
C LYS A 42 -17.47 0.11 -1.58
N ALA A 43 -17.75 -1.19 -1.53
CA ALA A 43 -17.76 -1.95 -0.27
C ALA A 43 -16.37 -2.03 0.39
N ALA A 44 -15.31 -2.23 -0.40
CA ALA A 44 -13.93 -2.24 0.10
C ALA A 44 -13.50 -0.85 0.66
N MET A 45 -13.95 0.24 0.05
CA MET A 45 -13.68 1.62 0.51
C MET A 45 -14.60 2.06 1.66
N GLN A 46 -15.78 1.44 1.79
CA GLN A 46 -16.80 1.79 2.79
C GLN A 46 -16.57 1.12 4.15
N ALA A 47 -15.90 -0.04 4.17
CA ALA A 47 -15.27 -0.55 5.38
C ALA A 47 -13.98 0.26 5.67
N ARG A 48 -14.13 1.45 6.29
CA ARG A 48 -13.03 2.34 6.68
C ARG A 48 -12.18 1.75 7.83
N THR A 49 -11.64 0.57 7.65
CA THR A 49 -10.61 0.07 8.55
C THR A 49 -9.29 0.73 8.16
N PRO A 50 -8.54 1.30 9.12
CA PRO A 50 -7.24 1.94 8.85
C PRO A 50 -6.24 0.98 8.18
N ILE A 51 -6.45 -0.34 8.32
CA ILE A 51 -5.68 -1.39 7.66
C ILE A 51 -5.86 -1.35 6.15
N ASN A 52 -7.09 -1.20 5.64
CA ASN A 52 -7.33 -1.23 4.21
C ASN A 52 -6.74 0.02 3.52
N VAL A 53 -6.81 1.17 4.20
CA VAL A 53 -6.21 2.42 3.72
C VAL A 53 -4.68 2.33 3.70
N PHE A 54 -4.07 1.79 4.77
CA PHE A 54 -2.63 1.59 4.81
C PHE A 54 -2.16 0.60 3.75
N ALA A 55 -2.85 -0.53 3.58
CA ALA A 55 -2.51 -1.53 2.57
C ALA A 55 -2.53 -0.93 1.16
N LEU A 56 -3.53 -0.11 0.84
CA LEU A 56 -3.63 0.57 -0.44
C LEU A 56 -2.47 1.57 -0.67
N ALA A 57 -2.13 2.34 0.37
CA ALA A 57 -0.98 3.24 0.31
C ALA A 57 0.34 2.48 0.08
N MET A 58 0.55 1.38 0.80
CA MET A 58 1.75 0.54 0.65
C MET A 58 1.82 -0.11 -0.73
N MET A 59 0.70 -0.55 -1.28
CA MET A 59 0.64 -1.12 -2.62
C MET A 59 1.00 -0.09 -3.69
N ALA A 60 0.52 1.16 -3.55
CA ALA A 60 0.90 2.25 -4.44
C ALA A 60 2.39 2.60 -4.34
N CYS A 61 2.94 2.71 -3.13
CA CYS A 61 4.37 2.96 -2.91
C CYS A 61 5.25 1.84 -3.50
N ALA A 62 4.87 0.58 -3.29
CA ALA A 62 5.59 -0.56 -3.85
C ALA A 62 5.58 -0.55 -5.38
N ALA A 63 4.46 -0.19 -6.01
CA ALA A 63 4.39 -0.06 -7.46
C ALA A 63 5.32 1.05 -8.00
N ILE A 64 5.34 2.21 -7.34
CA ILE A 64 6.23 3.32 -7.71
C ILE A 64 7.70 2.92 -7.56
N LEU A 65 8.08 2.36 -6.41
CA LEU A 65 9.46 1.90 -6.17
C LEU A 65 9.88 0.81 -7.16
N GLY A 66 8.97 -0.11 -7.49
CA GLY A 66 9.20 -1.16 -8.50
C GLY A 66 9.41 -0.58 -9.90
N ALA A 67 8.62 0.41 -10.31
CA ALA A 67 8.80 1.10 -11.58
C ALA A 67 10.14 1.86 -11.62
N SER A 68 10.47 2.60 -10.54
CA SER A 68 11.73 3.35 -10.43
C SER A 68 12.96 2.45 -10.49
N ALA A 69 12.90 1.22 -9.97
CA ALA A 69 14.01 0.27 -9.97
C ALA A 69 14.59 -0.01 -11.36
N THR A 70 13.77 0.10 -12.41
CA THR A 70 14.17 -0.19 -13.79
C THR A 70 14.97 0.93 -14.46
N GLN A 71 14.93 2.15 -13.91
CA GLN A 71 15.54 3.34 -14.53
C GLN A 71 16.83 3.80 -13.83
N VAL A 72 17.19 3.20 -12.70
CA VAL A 72 18.34 3.63 -11.90
C VAL A 72 19.65 3.18 -12.56
N THR A 73 20.34 4.14 -13.18
CA THR A 73 21.71 3.97 -13.68
C THR A 73 22.69 4.81 -12.84
N GLY A 74 23.88 4.26 -12.56
CA GLY A 74 24.91 4.93 -11.76
C GLY A 74 24.99 4.47 -10.29
N CYS A 75 26.17 4.65 -9.71
CA CYS A 75 26.49 4.20 -8.34
C CYS A 75 25.71 4.99 -7.28
N ASP A 76 25.69 6.32 -7.41
CA ASP A 76 25.03 7.21 -6.44
C ASP A 76 23.51 7.01 -6.43
N ALA A 77 22.91 6.89 -7.61
CA ALA A 77 21.48 6.66 -7.77
C ALA A 77 21.05 5.29 -7.18
N ARG A 78 21.87 4.25 -7.32
CA ARG A 78 21.63 2.92 -6.72
C ARG A 78 21.70 2.95 -5.20
N THR A 79 22.63 3.73 -4.67
CA THR A 79 22.78 3.93 -3.22
C THR A 79 21.58 4.69 -2.66
N ALA A 80 21.19 5.80 -3.29
CA ALA A 80 19.99 6.56 -2.92
C ALA A 80 18.72 5.69 -2.96
N PHE A 81 18.54 4.91 -4.03
CA PHE A 81 17.41 3.98 -4.16
C PHE A 81 17.41 2.88 -3.09
N THR A 82 18.59 2.40 -2.70
CA THR A 82 18.71 1.44 -1.60
C THR A 82 18.23 2.06 -0.28
N TYR A 83 18.60 3.31 0.00
CA TYR A 83 18.12 4.01 1.20
C TYR A 83 16.62 4.23 1.20
N THR A 84 16.00 4.56 0.06
CA THR A 84 14.54 4.71 -0.02
C THR A 84 13.81 3.39 0.25
N ILE A 85 14.32 2.26 -0.26
CA ILE A 85 13.79 0.93 0.05
C ILE A 85 13.91 0.62 1.55
N HIS A 86 15.07 0.89 2.17
CA HIS A 86 15.26 0.60 3.59
C HIS A 86 14.32 1.45 4.46
N ALA A 87 14.17 2.74 4.14
CA ALA A 87 13.22 3.60 4.82
C ALA A 87 11.77 3.09 4.68
N PHE A 88 11.37 2.67 3.48
CA PHE A 88 10.05 2.11 3.22
C PHE A 88 9.79 0.83 4.01
N LEU A 89 10.75 -0.10 4.01
CA LEU A 89 10.66 -1.35 4.78
C LEU A 89 10.61 -1.08 6.29
N ALA A 90 11.39 -0.10 6.79
CA ALA A 90 11.34 0.27 8.20
C ALA A 90 9.96 0.80 8.61
N VAL A 91 9.36 1.69 7.80
CA VAL A 91 8.00 2.20 8.05
C VAL A 91 6.97 1.07 7.98
N ALA A 92 7.10 0.16 7.02
CA ALA A 92 6.23 -1.01 6.90
C ALA A 92 6.27 -1.87 8.17
N VAL A 93 7.47 -2.23 8.61
CA VAL A 93 7.68 -3.08 9.79
C VAL A 93 7.21 -2.38 11.05
N MET A 94 7.52 -1.09 11.23
CA MET A 94 7.02 -0.30 12.35
C MET A 94 5.49 -0.34 12.41
N PHE A 95 4.81 -0.16 11.27
CA PHE A 95 3.36 -0.22 11.21
C PHE A 95 2.80 -1.62 11.52
N PHE A 96 3.44 -2.70 11.04
CA PHE A 96 3.02 -4.05 11.39
C PHE A 96 3.22 -4.35 12.88
N VAL A 97 4.35 -3.92 13.46
CA VAL A 97 4.61 -4.06 14.90
C VAL A 97 3.55 -3.29 15.69
N THR A 98 3.20 -2.06 15.30
CA THR A 98 2.13 -1.33 15.99
C THR A 98 0.78 -2.02 15.84
N LEU A 99 0.42 -2.57 14.67
CA LEU A 99 -0.80 -3.36 14.50
C LEU A 99 -0.84 -4.60 15.40
N LEU A 100 0.28 -5.32 15.55
CA LEU A 100 0.34 -6.55 16.35
C LEU A 100 0.17 -6.28 17.84
N PHE A 101 0.71 -5.17 18.35
CA PHE A 101 0.75 -4.87 19.78
C PHE A 101 -0.26 -3.81 20.25
N TYR A 102 -0.85 -3.01 19.35
CA TYR A 102 -1.88 -1.99 19.65
C TYR A 102 -3.24 -2.35 19.05
N ARG A 103 -3.57 -3.64 19.06
CA ARG A 103 -4.80 -4.15 18.45
C ARG A 103 -6.06 -3.49 19.03
N LYS A 104 -6.12 -3.16 20.33
CA LYS A 104 -7.30 -2.48 20.89
C LYS A 104 -7.46 -1.00 20.46
N GLY A 105 -6.39 -0.34 20.03
CA GLY A 105 -6.45 1.08 19.63
C GLY A 105 -6.93 1.30 18.20
N ILE A 106 -6.85 0.28 17.34
CA ILE A 106 -7.05 0.40 15.89
C ILE A 106 -8.38 -0.21 15.43
N TYR A 107 -8.90 -1.18 16.17
CA TYR A 107 -10.17 -1.83 15.83
C TYR A 107 -11.32 -1.20 16.63
N HIS A 108 -12.42 -0.88 15.95
CA HIS A 108 -13.63 -0.43 16.63
C HIS A 108 -14.16 -1.56 17.52
N PRO A 109 -14.62 -1.29 18.75
CA PRO A 109 -15.08 -2.33 19.68
C PRO A 109 -16.17 -3.25 19.11
N LEU A 110 -16.97 -2.76 18.15
CA LEU A 110 -18.00 -3.52 17.44
C LEU A 110 -17.42 -4.64 16.54
N ASP A 111 -16.27 -4.41 15.91
CA ASP A 111 -15.60 -5.42 15.06
C ASP A 111 -14.94 -6.51 15.90
N LEU A 112 -14.60 -6.20 17.16
CA LEU A 112 -14.03 -7.15 18.11
C LEU A 112 -15.09 -8.10 18.70
N VAL A 113 -16.38 -7.73 18.71
CA VAL A 113 -17.44 -8.58 19.29
C VAL A 113 -17.63 -9.84 18.45
N ASN A 114 -17.62 -9.72 17.12
CA ASN A 114 -17.76 -10.84 16.20
C ASN A 114 -16.58 -11.83 16.24
N VAL A 115 -15.41 -11.40 16.74
CA VAL A 115 -14.22 -12.26 16.87
C VAL A 115 -14.16 -12.93 18.25
N LYS A 116 -14.86 -12.37 19.25
CA LYS A 116 -14.82 -12.81 20.65
C LYS A 116 -15.44 -14.18 20.88
N ASP A 117 -16.39 -14.58 20.03
CA ASP A 117 -17.10 -15.85 20.15
C ASP A 117 -16.25 -17.07 19.72
N VAL A 118 -15.19 -16.86 18.94
CA VAL A 118 -14.28 -17.94 18.47
C VAL A 118 -13.12 -18.21 19.47
N GLY A 119 -12.93 -17.34 20.47
CA GLY A 119 -11.66 -17.26 21.23
C GLY A 119 -11.75 -17.46 22.74
N LYS A 120 -12.71 -18.26 23.25
CA LYS A 120 -12.89 -18.47 24.71
C LYS A 120 -11.69 -19.08 25.45
N ASP A 121 -10.72 -19.68 24.75
CA ASP A 121 -9.56 -20.37 25.37
C ASP A 121 -8.24 -19.60 25.39
N LYS A 122 -8.19 -18.31 25.02
CA LYS A 122 -6.93 -17.53 25.08
C LYS A 122 -7.06 -16.29 25.96
N LYS A 123 -7.21 -16.50 27.28
CA LYS A 123 -7.23 -15.42 28.28
C LYS A 123 -5.90 -14.66 28.40
N ASP A 124 -4.79 -15.21 27.89
CA ASP A 124 -3.46 -14.60 28.06
C ASP A 124 -2.85 -13.98 26.80
N LEU A 125 -3.48 -14.14 25.62
CA LEU A 125 -2.96 -13.60 24.35
C LEU A 125 -3.37 -12.14 24.06
N ASN A 126 -4.06 -11.48 25.00
CA ASN A 126 -4.82 -10.24 24.74
C ASN A 126 -4.60 -9.16 25.82
N LYS A 127 -3.39 -9.06 26.35
CA LYS A 127 -2.97 -7.88 27.10
C LYS A 127 -2.09 -7.05 26.19
N ASP A 128 -2.61 -5.95 25.65
CA ASP A 128 -1.84 -5.00 24.84
C ASP A 128 -0.63 -4.56 25.66
N ARG A 129 0.56 -4.76 25.12
CA ARG A 129 1.83 -4.34 25.75
C ARG A 129 2.50 -3.32 24.84
N PRO A 130 2.03 -2.05 24.87
CA PRO A 130 2.59 -0.99 24.04
C PRO A 130 4.09 -0.78 24.30
N GLU A 131 4.51 -1.01 25.55
CA GLU A 131 5.91 -0.97 25.97
C GLU A 131 6.80 -1.95 25.19
N VAL A 132 6.31 -3.17 24.93
CA VAL A 132 7.08 -4.19 24.20
C VAL A 132 7.26 -3.77 22.74
N ALA A 133 6.23 -3.22 22.11
CA ALA A 133 6.36 -2.67 20.75
C ALA A 133 7.35 -1.52 20.67
N ALA A 134 7.29 -0.57 21.62
CA ALA A 134 8.23 0.53 21.68
C ALA A 134 9.69 0.04 21.80
N VAL A 135 9.94 -0.95 22.67
CA VAL A 135 11.27 -1.54 22.84
C VAL A 135 11.73 -2.24 21.55
N ILE A 136 10.88 -3.01 20.88
CA ILE A 136 11.21 -3.67 19.61
C ILE A 136 11.54 -2.64 18.52
N ILE A 137 10.72 -1.58 18.40
CA ILE A 137 10.94 -0.51 17.42
C ILE A 137 12.27 0.20 17.69
N CYS A 138 12.57 0.54 18.94
CA CYS A 138 13.85 1.14 19.33
C CYS A 138 15.03 0.22 19.02
N LEU A 139 14.93 -1.07 19.32
CA LEU A 139 15.99 -2.04 19.00
C LEU A 139 16.23 -2.14 17.50
N MET A 140 15.17 -2.16 16.68
CA MET A 140 15.32 -2.16 15.21
C MET A 140 15.99 -0.88 14.71
N LEU A 141 15.61 0.29 15.23
CA LEU A 141 16.23 1.57 14.87
C LEU A 141 17.71 1.64 15.25
N ILE A 142 18.06 1.21 16.47
CA ILE A 142 19.45 1.17 16.94
C ILE A 142 20.26 0.20 16.09
N GLY A 143 19.75 -1.02 15.86
CA GLY A 143 20.42 -2.00 15.01
C GLY A 143 20.65 -1.49 13.59
N TYR A 144 19.66 -0.79 13.02
CA TYR A 144 19.79 -0.18 11.70
C TYR A 144 20.78 1.00 11.68
N ALA A 145 20.78 1.85 12.72
CA ALA A 145 21.73 2.95 12.86
C ALA A 145 23.17 2.43 12.99
N THR A 146 23.40 1.41 13.81
CA THR A 146 24.72 0.76 13.95
C THR A 146 25.15 0.09 12.65
N TYR A 147 24.22 -0.55 11.93
CA TYR A 147 24.51 -1.14 10.63
C TYR A 147 24.95 -0.09 9.60
N GLN A 148 24.28 1.06 9.55
CA GLN A 148 24.68 2.14 8.66
C GLN A 148 26.03 2.74 9.05
N PHE A 149 26.30 2.91 10.35
CA PHE A 149 27.54 3.50 10.82
C PHE A 149 28.78 2.66 10.47
N ASN A 150 28.63 1.33 10.43
CA ASN A 150 29.73 0.41 10.14
C ASN A 150 29.86 0.06 8.65
N ARG A 151 29.02 0.64 7.78
CA ARG A 151 29.03 0.30 6.36
C ARG A 151 30.03 1.17 5.61
N PRO A 152 31.03 0.60 4.92
CA PRO A 152 31.95 1.38 4.10
C PRO A 152 31.20 2.03 2.92
N ASP A 153 31.66 3.21 2.51
CA ASP A 153 31.04 3.97 1.41
C ASP A 153 30.97 3.12 0.13
N PRO A 154 29.76 2.88 -0.42
CA PRO A 154 29.59 1.98 -1.56
C PRO A 154 30.05 2.61 -2.88
N CYS A 155 30.26 3.92 -2.92
CA CYS A 155 30.69 4.66 -4.10
C CYS A 155 31.84 5.60 -3.71
N PRO A 156 33.10 5.28 -4.04
CA PRO A 156 34.18 6.25 -3.88
C PRO A 156 33.92 7.43 -4.82
N SER A 157 33.92 8.64 -4.27
CA SER A 157 33.78 9.87 -5.05
C SER A 157 34.80 9.90 -6.20
N PRO A 158 34.40 10.27 -7.44
CA PRO A 158 35.33 10.40 -8.56
C PRO A 158 36.36 11.54 -8.40
N MET A 159 36.37 12.25 -7.28
CA MET A 159 37.24 13.40 -7.05
C MET A 159 38.57 13.07 -6.32
N GLN A 160 39.14 11.88 -6.50
CA GLN A 160 40.49 11.56 -6.02
C GLN A 160 41.44 10.94 -7.05
N THR A 161 41.06 10.84 -8.33
CA THR A 161 41.94 10.21 -9.35
C THR A 161 42.89 11.19 -10.06
N ASN A 162 43.04 12.44 -9.58
CA ASN A 162 43.85 13.46 -10.28
C ASN A 162 44.91 14.19 -9.45
N ILE A 163 45.34 13.66 -8.28
CA ILE A 163 46.47 14.26 -7.52
C ILE A 163 47.68 13.32 -7.39
N THR A 164 47.60 12.08 -7.87
CA THR A 164 48.75 11.15 -7.84
C THR A 164 49.03 10.52 -9.21
N LYS A 165 49.07 11.34 -10.26
CA LYS A 165 49.89 11.02 -11.43
C LYS A 165 51.11 11.93 -11.38
N ALA A 166 52.19 11.39 -10.81
CA ALA A 166 53.52 11.95 -10.91
C ALA A 166 53.91 12.12 -12.41
N PRO A 167 54.73 13.13 -12.76
CA PRO A 167 55.19 13.35 -14.12
C PRO A 167 56.29 12.34 -14.45
N ALA A 168 55.94 11.25 -15.13
CA ALA A 168 56.90 10.28 -15.67
C ALA A 168 57.03 10.31 -17.21
N ASP A 169 56.38 11.27 -17.87
CA ASP A 169 56.38 11.36 -19.35
C ASP A 169 57.27 12.50 -19.91
N ALA A 170 58.14 13.10 -19.09
CA ALA A 170 59.02 14.19 -19.51
C ALA A 170 60.35 13.73 -20.17
N GLU A 171 60.64 12.42 -20.22
CA GLU A 171 61.94 11.91 -20.73
C GLU A 171 61.92 11.39 -22.18
N ARG A 172 60.81 11.51 -22.92
CA ARG A 172 60.70 10.92 -24.28
C ARG A 172 60.73 11.91 -25.45
N GLN A 173 61.32 13.10 -25.27
CA GLN A 173 61.48 14.10 -26.34
C GLN A 173 62.91 14.62 -26.56
N SER A 174 63.96 13.94 -26.05
CA SER A 174 65.37 14.34 -26.31
C SER A 174 66.19 13.38 -27.18
N GLU A 175 65.57 12.40 -27.86
CA GLU A 175 66.28 11.47 -28.78
C GLU A 175 65.94 11.68 -30.27
N GLU A 176 65.23 12.75 -30.62
CA GLU A 176 65.01 13.16 -32.01
C GLU A 176 65.58 14.57 -32.24
N ASN A 177 66.91 14.68 -32.19
CA ASN A 177 67.67 15.78 -32.80
C ASN A 177 69.10 15.34 -33.12
#